data_AF-A0A5Q4ETY3-F1
#
_entry.id   AF-A0A5Q4ETY3-F1
#
_cell.length_a   1.000
_cell.length_b   1.000
_cell.length_c   1.000
_cell.angle_alpha   90.00
_cell.angle_beta   90.00
_cell.angle_gamma   90.00
#
_symmetry.space_group_name_H-M   'P 1'
#
loop_
_entity.id
_entity.type
_entity.pdbx_description
1 polymer ?
#
loop_
_entity_poly.entity_id
_entity_poly.type
_entity_poly.pdbx_seq_one_letter_code
_entity_poly.pdbx_strand_id
1 'polypeptide(L)'
;MSESQDTSCAVNRCLCHDLSFENLRGLAEEKGLDFEGLQKETNCSMGCGLCEPYVRLMLKTGKTDFPVLSAEEIERELGDGGETRSGLI
;
A
#
# COMPACT_ATOMS: atom_id res chain seq x y z
N MET A 1 0.56 -17.68 30.57
CA MET A 1 -0.16 -16.75 29.67
C MET A 1 0.89 -16.14 28.75
N SER A 2 1.28 -16.89 27.74
CA SER A 2 2.27 -16.50 26.73
C SER A 2 1.86 -17.23 25.46
N GLU A 3 0.73 -16.81 24.89
CA GLU A 3 0.39 -17.18 23.53
C GLU A 3 1.41 -16.48 22.62
N SER A 4 2.39 -17.28 22.21
CA SER A 4 2.78 -17.48 20.82
C SER A 4 2.49 -16.29 19.91
N GLN A 5 3.56 -15.54 19.64
CA GLN A 5 3.63 -14.54 18.59
C GLN A 5 3.34 -15.22 17.25
N ASP A 6 2.09 -15.15 16.82
CA ASP A 6 1.66 -15.62 15.51
C ASP A 6 2.23 -14.70 14.43
N THR A 7 3.00 -15.32 13.56
CA THR A 7 3.87 -14.71 12.57
C THR A 7 3.04 -14.29 11.36
N SER A 8 2.13 -13.34 11.55
CA SER A 8 1.43 -12.67 10.44
C SER A 8 2.31 -11.52 9.94
N CYS A 9 3.25 -11.83 9.05
CA CYS A 9 4.05 -10.84 8.34
C CYS A 9 3.18 -10.14 7.27
N ALA A 10 2.12 -9.47 7.74
CA ALA A 10 1.25 -8.66 6.91
C ALA A 10 1.72 -7.21 6.96
N VAL A 11 1.88 -6.61 5.79
CA VAL A 11 2.10 -5.18 5.62
C VAL A 11 0.76 -4.49 5.91
N ASN A 12 0.62 -4.00 7.14
CA ASN A 12 -0.54 -3.21 7.59
C ASN A 12 -0.18 -1.76 7.93
N ARG A 13 1.11 -1.42 7.91
CA ARG A 13 1.61 -0.07 8.20
C ARG A 13 2.91 0.22 7.46
N CYS A 14 3.14 1.50 7.22
CA CYS A 14 4.42 2.03 6.75
C CYS A 14 5.43 1.98 7.89
N LEU A 15 6.48 1.16 7.77
CA LEU A 15 7.56 1.07 8.75
C LEU A 15 8.42 2.34 8.84
N CYS A 16 8.44 3.14 7.78
CA CYS A 16 9.27 4.35 7.69
C CYS A 16 8.69 5.53 8.49
N HIS A 17 7.36 5.60 8.64
CA HIS A 17 6.65 6.68 9.34
C HIS A 17 5.70 6.18 10.43
N ASP A 18 5.69 4.86 10.71
CA ASP A 18 4.76 4.17 11.61
C ASP A 18 3.28 4.51 11.35
N LEU A 19 2.91 4.57 10.06
CA LEU A 19 1.55 4.92 9.62
C LEU A 19 0.76 3.69 9.19
N SER A 20 -0.32 3.38 9.90
CA SER A 20 -1.23 2.26 9.58
C SER A 20 -2.07 2.55 8.34
N PHE A 21 -2.32 1.52 7.51
CA PHE A 21 -3.21 1.64 6.35
C PHE A 21 -4.66 1.94 6.75
N GLU A 22 -5.12 1.48 7.91
CA GLU A 22 -6.44 1.88 8.44
C GLU A 22 -6.55 3.39 8.65
N ASN A 23 -5.52 4.03 9.21
CA ASN A 23 -5.50 5.48 9.37
C ASN A 23 -5.47 6.19 8.01
N LEU A 24 -4.67 5.68 7.07
CA LEU A 24 -4.59 6.23 5.71
C LEU A 24 -5.95 6.15 5.02
N ARG A 25 -6.63 5.01 5.12
CA ARG A 25 -7.98 4.82 4.57
C ARG A 25 -9.01 5.74 5.24
N GLY A 26 -8.99 5.83 6.57
CA GLY A 26 -9.88 6.74 7.31
C GLY A 26 -9.71 8.19 6.85
N LEU A 27 -8.46 8.64 6.66
CA LEU A 27 -8.14 9.94 6.09
C LEU A 27 -8.64 10.10 4.64
N ALA A 28 -8.48 9.06 3.82
CA ALA A 28 -9.00 9.03 2.44
C ALA A 28 -10.52 9.22 2.41
N GLU A 29 -11.25 8.47 3.23
CA GLU A 29 -12.71 8.49 3.26
C GLU A 29 -13.25 9.77 3.91
N GLU A 30 -12.64 10.24 5.01
CA GLU A 30 -13.06 11.45 5.72
C GLU A 30 -12.87 12.71 4.85
N LYS A 31 -11.73 12.81 4.16
CA LYS A 31 -11.39 13.98 3.36
C LYS A 31 -11.70 13.82 1.86
N GLY A 32 -12.09 12.62 1.42
CA GLY A 32 -12.27 12.31 0.00
C GLY A 32 -10.97 12.44 -0.80
N LEU A 33 -9.83 12.02 -0.23
CA LEU A 33 -8.52 12.19 -0.84
C LEU A 33 -8.12 10.97 -1.68
N ASP A 34 -7.68 11.23 -2.91
CA ASP A 34 -6.99 10.26 -3.75
C ASP A 34 -5.55 10.01 -3.29
N PHE A 35 -4.88 9.03 -3.92
CA PHE A 35 -3.48 8.66 -3.64
C PHE A 35 -2.54 9.88 -3.54
N GLU A 36 -2.63 10.84 -4.47
CA GLU A 36 -1.81 12.05 -4.44
C GLU A 36 -2.12 12.97 -3.25
N GLY A 37 -3.40 13.10 -2.89
CA GLY A 37 -3.83 13.89 -1.72
C GLY A 37 -3.34 13.26 -0.42
N LEU A 38 -3.45 11.94 -0.33
CA LEU A 38 -2.95 11.14 0.78
C LEU A 38 -1.42 11.21 0.90
N GLN A 39 -0.70 11.12 -0.22
CA GLN A 39 0.75 11.25 -0.28
C GLN A 39 1.20 12.64 0.21
N LYS A 40 0.50 13.71 -0.20
CA LYS A 40 0.80 15.09 0.25
C LYS A 40 0.53 15.31 1.73
N GLU A 41 -0.57 14.79 2.25
CA GLU A 41 -0.95 14.97 3.66
C GLU A 41 -0.08 14.14 4.60
N THR A 42 0.23 12.89 4.22
CA THR A 42 0.88 11.93 5.13
C THR A 42 2.37 11.79 4.89
N ASN A 43 2.89 12.31 3.77
CA ASN A 43 4.26 12.08 3.29
C ASN A 43 4.62 10.58 3.14
N CYS A 44 3.65 9.67 3.26
CA CYS A 44 3.84 8.28 2.88
C CYS A 44 4.33 8.24 1.43
N SER A 45 5.22 7.31 1.10
CA SER A 45 5.92 7.17 -0.20
C SER A 45 7.00 8.21 -0.56
N MET A 46 7.27 9.26 0.24
CA MET A 46 8.43 10.14 0.00
C MET A 46 9.76 9.61 0.56
N GLY A 47 9.73 8.63 1.47
CA GLY A 47 10.92 8.02 2.04
C GLY A 47 11.37 6.77 1.29
N CYS A 48 10.93 5.60 1.76
CA CYS A 48 11.35 4.30 1.25
C CYS A 48 10.59 3.81 0.00
N GLY A 49 9.47 4.46 -0.37
CA GLY A 49 8.64 4.08 -1.52
C GLY A 49 7.91 2.74 -1.41
N LEU A 50 8.25 1.87 -0.45
CA LEU A 50 7.69 0.52 -0.34
C LEU A 50 6.18 0.48 -0.04
N CYS A 51 5.63 1.49 0.64
CA CYS A 51 4.21 1.55 0.94
C CYS A 51 3.36 2.05 -0.24
N GLU A 52 3.94 2.73 -1.23
CA GLU A 52 3.21 3.27 -2.39
C GLU A 52 2.33 2.22 -3.11
N PRO A 53 2.88 1.08 -3.55
CA PRO A 53 2.09 0.10 -4.30
C PRO A 53 0.99 -0.53 -3.43
N TYR A 54 1.20 -0.64 -2.11
CA TYR A 54 0.19 -1.10 -1.17
C TYR A 54 -0.93 -0.08 -0.94
N VAL A 55 -0.64 1.22 -0.91
CA VAL A 55 -1.69 2.26 -0.83
C VAL A 55 -2.53 2.27 -2.10
N ARG A 56 -1.91 2.09 -3.27
CA ARG A 56 -2.66 1.94 -4.54
C ARG A 56 -3.54 0.69 -4.52
N LEU A 57 -3.02 -0.44 -4.03
CA LEU A 57 -3.77 -1.67 -3.80
C LEU A 57 -4.93 -1.47 -2.82
N MET A 58 -4.70 -0.77 -1.72
CA MET A 58 -5.71 -0.42 -0.71
C MET A 58 -6.83 0.39 -1.33
N LEU A 59 -6.52 1.40 -2.16
CA LEU A 59 -7.53 2.21 -2.85
C LEU A 59 -8.32 1.40 -3.89
N LYS A 60 -7.67 0.45 -4.58
CA LYS A 60 -8.34 -0.40 -5.60
C LYS A 60 -9.17 -1.52 -4.99
N THR A 61 -8.66 -2.19 -3.95
CA THR A 61 -9.24 -3.41 -3.36
C THR A 61 -10.02 -3.14 -2.07
N GLY A 62 -9.82 -1.98 -1.43
CA GLY A 62 -10.41 -1.62 -0.14
C GLY A 62 -9.79 -2.32 1.07
N LYS A 63 -8.80 -3.20 0.88
CA LYS A 63 -8.13 -3.94 1.95
C LYS A 63 -7.04 -3.10 2.61
N THR A 64 -6.88 -3.22 3.93
CA THR A 64 -5.88 -2.50 4.73
C THR A 64 -4.82 -3.42 5.32
N ASP A 65 -4.96 -4.73 5.12
CA ASP A 65 -3.99 -5.76 5.45
C ASP A 65 -3.58 -6.49 4.15
N PHE A 66 -2.29 -6.54 3.89
CA PHE A 66 -1.74 -7.29 2.76
C PHE A 66 -0.61 -8.18 3.24
N PRO A 67 -0.46 -9.41 2.71
CA PRO A 67 0.77 -10.15 2.90
C PRO A 67 1.95 -9.40 2.26
N VAL A 68 3.19 -9.75 2.60
CA VAL A 68 4.37 -9.22 1.87
C VAL A 68 4.30 -9.72 0.43
N LEU A 69 3.87 -8.84 -0.46
CA LEU A 69 3.80 -9.03 -1.90
C LEU A 69 5.04 -8.40 -2.54
N SER A 70 5.66 -9.12 -3.47
CA SER A 70 6.69 -8.56 -4.35
C SER A 70 6.06 -7.56 -5.31
N ALA A 71 6.85 -6.64 -5.87
CA ALA A 71 6.38 -5.67 -6.86
C ALA A 71 5.61 -6.36 -8.00
N GLU A 72 6.14 -7.46 -8.52
CA GLU A 72 5.52 -8.31 -9.54
C GLU A 72 4.15 -8.88 -9.14
N GLU A 73 3.95 -9.23 -7.88
CA GLU A 73 2.65 -9.76 -7.39
C GLU A 73 1.63 -8.63 -7.23
N ILE A 74 2.07 -7.46 -6.74
CA ILE A 74 1.24 -6.26 -6.68
C ILE A 74 0.84 -5.82 -8.08
N GLU A 75 1.78 -5.84 -9.03
CA GLU A 75 1.52 -5.53 -10.43
C GLU A 75 0.50 -6.48 -11.05
N ARG A 76 0.44 -7.76 -10.65
CA ARG A 76 -0.62 -8.68 -11.12
C ARG A 76 -2.00 -8.30 -10.59
N GLU A 77 -2.09 -7.94 -9.32
CA GLU A 77 -3.36 -7.51 -8.70
C GLU A 77 -3.82 -6.13 -9.24
N LEU A 78 -2.88 -5.23 -9.52
CA LEU A 78 -3.14 -3.93 -10.14
C LEU A 78 -3.33 -4.04 -11.67
N GLY A 79 -2.74 -5.05 -12.29
CA GLY A 79 -2.44 -5.19 -13.72
C GLY A 79 -3.57 -5.64 -14.63
N ASP A 80 -4.83 -5.33 -14.30
CA ASP A 80 -5.90 -5.35 -15.32
C ASP A 80 -5.75 -4.19 -16.36
N GLY A 81 -4.68 -3.40 -16.28
CA GLY A 81 -4.37 -2.36 -17.28
C GLY A 81 -3.00 -1.74 -17.10
N GLY A 82 -1.95 -2.33 -17.68
CA GLY A 82 -0.59 -1.81 -17.60
C GLY A 82 0.30 -2.42 -18.67
N GLU A 83 0.14 -1.92 -19.89
CA GLU A 83 0.86 -2.28 -21.11
C GLU A 83 2.38 -2.41 -20.91
N THR A 84 2.88 -3.64 -21.04
CA THR A 84 4.29 -3.95 -21.26
C THR A 84 4.76 -3.33 -22.57
N ARG A 85 5.30 -2.11 -22.53
CA ARG A 85 6.12 -1.58 -23.64
C ARG A 85 7.34 -0.85 -23.11
N SER A 86 8.21 -1.59 -22.45
CA SER A 86 9.64 -1.27 -22.43
C SER A 86 10.38 -2.45 -23.04
N GLY A 87 10.62 -2.37 -24.35
CA GLY A 87 11.32 -3.39 -25.12
C GLY A 87 10.86 -3.41 -26.57
N LEU A 88 11.47 -2.55 -27.40
CA LEU A 88 12.18 -2.89 -28.66
C LEU A 88 12.28 -1.63 -29.53
N ILE A 89 13.46 -0.97 -29.54
CA ILE A 89 14.31 -0.63 -30.71
C ILE A 89 15.56 0.13 -30.23
#